data_AF-A0A2D4JJK4-F1
#
_entry.id   AF-A0A2D4JJK4-F1
#
_cell.length_a   1.000
_cell.length_b   1.000
_cell.length_c   1.000
_cell.angle_alpha   90.00
_cell.angle_beta   90.00
_cell.angle_gamma   90.00
#
_symmetry.space_group_name_H-M   'P 1'
#
loop_
_entity.id
_entity.type
_entity.pdbx_description
1 polymer ?
#
loop_
_entity_poly.entity_id
_entity_poly.type
_entity_poly.pdbx_seq_one_letter_code
_entity_poly.pdbx_strand_id
1 'polypeptide(L)'
;VLHATVIHDLGLHDGIQRVLFGNNLNFWLHKLIFIDAVSFLTGKRLPLSLDRYILVDIDDIFVGKEETRMKASDVQALLDTQNLLRAQITNFTFNLGFSGKFYHTGTIE
;
A
#
# COMPACT_ATOMS: atom_id res chain seq x y z
N VAL A 1 -15.98 -14.55 -10.39
CA VAL A 1 -16.71 -14.51 -9.10
C VAL A 1 -15.77 -13.92 -8.06
N LEU A 2 -16.18 -12.86 -7.37
CA LEU A 2 -15.42 -12.27 -6.25
C LEU A 2 -15.68 -13.12 -5.00
N HIS A 3 -14.63 -13.44 -4.25
CA HIS A 3 -14.74 -14.14 -2.97
C HIS A 3 -14.43 -13.17 -1.83
N ALA A 4 -15.13 -13.32 -0.71
CA ALA A 4 -14.85 -12.50 0.47
C ALA A 4 -13.48 -12.89 1.06
N THR A 5 -12.60 -11.91 1.25
CA THR A 5 -11.34 -12.09 1.99
C THR A 5 -11.62 -12.36 3.47
N VAL A 6 -12.54 -11.58 4.06
CA VAL A 6 -12.95 -11.70 5.46
C VAL A 6 -14.45 -11.47 5.60
N ILE A 7 -15.10 -12.22 6.49
CA ILE A 7 -16.49 -12.07 6.88
C ILE A 7 -16.55 -11.86 8.39
N HIS A 8 -17.32 -10.86 8.83
CA HIS A 8 -17.64 -10.66 10.24
C HIS A 8 -18.97 -11.33 10.57
N ASP A 9 -18.91 -12.36 11.41
CA ASP A 9 -20.09 -13.00 12.01
C ASP A 9 -20.40 -12.32 13.34
N LEU A 10 -21.61 -11.78 13.45
CA LEU A 10 -22.10 -11.09 14.63
C LEU A 10 -22.45 -12.05 15.78
N GLY A 11 -22.54 -13.35 15.52
CA GLY A 11 -22.93 -14.34 16.53
C GLY A 11 -24.43 -14.37 16.83
N LEU A 12 -25.29 -13.96 15.89
CA LEU A 12 -26.74 -13.87 16.12
C LEU A 12 -27.40 -15.21 16.46
N HIS A 13 -26.75 -16.32 16.09
CA HIS A 13 -27.26 -17.67 16.32
C HIS A 13 -26.88 -18.24 17.69
N ASP A 14 -25.64 -18.03 18.14
CA ASP A 14 -25.07 -18.68 19.34
C ASP A 14 -24.43 -17.72 20.34
N GLY A 15 -24.52 -16.41 20.09
CA GLY A 15 -23.94 -15.36 20.92
C GLY A 15 -22.44 -15.18 20.77
N ILE A 16 -21.77 -15.89 19.85
CA ILE A 16 -20.32 -15.84 19.69
C ILE A 16 -19.97 -15.03 18.43
N GLN A 17 -19.32 -13.88 18.62
CA GLN A 17 -18.81 -13.07 17.53
C GLN A 17 -17.54 -13.71 16.92
N ARG A 18 -17.42 -13.71 15.57
CA ARG A 18 -16.28 -14.30 14.86
C ARG A 18 -15.84 -13.46 13.68
N VAL A 19 -14.57 -13.59 13.31
CA VAL A 19 -14.04 -13.10 12.03
C VAL A 19 -13.55 -14.29 11.24
N LEU A 20 -14.17 -14.56 10.10
CA LEU A 20 -13.90 -15.72 9.23
C LEU A 20 -13.05 -15.29 8.04
N PHE A 21 -11.96 -16.01 7.79
CA PHE A 21 -11.08 -15.74 6.66
C PHE A 21 -11.41 -16.69 5.50
N GLY A 22 -11.61 -16.14 4.30
CA GLY A 22 -11.93 -16.91 3.09
C GLY A 22 -10.75 -17.70 2.52
N ASN A 23 -9.55 -17.56 3.08
CA ASN A 23 -8.36 -18.32 2.72
C ASN A 23 -7.41 -18.40 3.93
N ASN A 24 -6.37 -19.21 3.82
CA ASN A 24 -5.30 -19.30 4.82
C ASN A 24 -4.48 -18.00 4.95
N LEU A 25 -3.51 -18.01 5.87
CA LEU A 25 -2.64 -16.86 6.18
C LEU A 25 -1.36 -16.80 5.31
N ASN A 26 -1.25 -17.57 4.23
CA ASN A 26 -0.04 -17.54 3.39
C ASN A 26 0.11 -16.18 2.69
N PHE A 27 -0.99 -15.55 2.30
CA PHE A 27 -0.98 -14.22 1.72
C PHE A 27 -0.71 -13.16 2.80
N TRP A 28 0.26 -12.28 2.55
CA TRP A 28 0.76 -11.36 3.59
C TRP A 28 -0.30 -10.37 4.10
N LEU A 29 -1.20 -9.88 3.25
CA LEU A 29 -2.29 -9.00 3.69
C LEU A 29 -3.25 -9.69 4.67
N HIS A 30 -3.46 -11.01 4.54
CA HIS A 30 -4.29 -11.75 5.50
C HIS A 30 -3.67 -11.75 6.91
N LYS A 31 -2.34 -11.75 7.00
CA LYS A 31 -1.64 -11.66 8.29
C LYS A 31 -1.89 -10.32 8.97
N LEU A 32 -1.92 -9.22 8.20
CA LEU A 32 -2.25 -7.89 8.75
C LEU A 32 -3.69 -7.84 9.25
N ILE A 33 -4.65 -8.28 8.41
CA ILE A 33 -6.07 -8.30 8.78
C ILE A 33 -6.33 -9.24 9.97
N PHE A 34 -5.55 -10.32 10.11
CA PHE A 34 -5.63 -11.21 11.27
C PHE A 34 -5.30 -10.49 12.58
N ILE A 35 -4.25 -9.66 12.60
CA ILE A 35 -3.91 -8.84 13.77
C ILE A 35 -5.03 -7.83 14.06
N ASP A 36 -5.61 -7.23 13.02
CA ASP A 36 -6.75 -6.32 13.16
C ASP A 36 -7.97 -7.04 13.74
N ALA A 37 -8.25 -8.27 13.29
CA ALA A 37 -9.34 -9.11 13.79
C ALA A 37 -9.15 -9.49 15.26
N VAL A 38 -7.93 -9.85 15.67
CA VAL A 38 -7.61 -10.13 17.08
C VAL A 38 -7.80 -8.87 17.93
N SER A 39 -7.29 -7.72 17.48
CA SER A 39 -7.49 -6.46 18.17
C SER A 39 -8.98 -6.10 18.28
N PHE A 40 -9.75 -6.27 17.21
CA PHE A 40 -11.19 -6.02 17.17
C PHE A 40 -11.96 -6.93 18.15
N LEU A 41 -11.80 -8.25 18.05
CA LEU A 41 -12.53 -9.24 18.87
C LEU A 41 -12.16 -9.16 20.35
N THR A 42 -10.96 -8.68 20.68
CA THR A 42 -10.52 -8.48 22.08
C THR A 42 -10.90 -7.12 22.65
N GLY A 43 -11.59 -6.27 21.89
CA GLY A 43 -11.96 -4.92 22.33
C GLY A 43 -10.74 -4.01 22.50
N LYS A 44 -9.78 -4.08 21.56
CA LYS A 44 -8.52 -3.31 21.53
C LYS A 44 -7.59 -3.57 22.73
N ARG A 45 -7.70 -4.74 23.36
CA ARG A 45 -6.80 -5.16 24.46
C ARG A 45 -5.43 -5.64 23.98
N LEU A 46 -5.23 -5.78 22.68
CA LEU A 46 -3.94 -6.10 22.09
C LEU A 46 -3.05 -4.84 22.16
N PRO A 47 -1.93 -4.84 22.91
CA PRO A 47 -1.06 -3.66 23.07
C PRO A 47 -0.07 -3.53 21.90
N LEU A 48 -0.56 -3.72 20.67
CA LEU A 48 0.22 -3.60 19.43
C LEU A 48 -0.40 -2.50 18.57
N SER A 49 0.45 -1.66 17.97
CA SER A 49 -0.04 -0.67 17.01
C SER A 49 -0.63 -1.35 15.76
N LEU A 50 -1.75 -0.81 15.29
CA LEU A 50 -2.34 -1.18 14.01
C LEU A 50 -1.88 -0.27 12.86
N ASP A 51 -0.93 0.62 13.10
CA ASP A 51 -0.36 1.48 12.07
C ASP A 51 0.35 0.62 11.00
N ARG A 52 0.17 1.01 9.75
CA ARG A 52 0.80 0.39 8.59
C ARG A 52 1.47 1.47 7.77
N TYR A 53 2.70 1.21 7.38
CA TYR A 53 3.48 2.10 6.54
C TYR A 53 3.61 1.49 5.16
N ILE A 54 3.44 2.33 4.14
CA ILE A 54 3.69 1.98 2.75
C ILE A 54 4.73 2.95 2.21
N LEU A 55 5.71 2.39 1.52
CA LEU A 55 6.72 3.13 0.79
C LEU A 55 6.70 2.60 -0.64
N VAL A 56 6.73 3.51 -1.60
CA VAL A 56 6.90 3.17 -3.00
C VAL A 56 8.16 3.86 -3.49
N ASP A 57 9.17 3.04 -3.77
CA ASP A 57 10.45 3.49 -4.30
C ASP A 57 10.38 3.56 -5.82
N ILE A 58 10.89 4.66 -6.38
CA ILE A 58 11.11 4.84 -7.81
C ILE A 58 12.62 5.00 -8.00
N ASP A 59 13.26 3.92 -8.41
CA ASP A 59 14.68 3.88 -8.70
C ASP A 59 15.00 4.39 -10.12
N ASP A 60 16.29 4.49 -10.41
CA ASP A 60 16.85 4.80 -11.73
C ASP A 60 16.41 6.15 -12.32
N ILE A 61 15.99 7.09 -11.47
CA ILE A 61 15.79 8.47 -11.88
C ILE A 61 17.10 9.02 -12.45
N PHE A 62 16.99 9.57 -13.66
CA PHE A 62 18.07 10.04 -14.55
C PHE A 62 18.92 8.96 -15.23
N VAL A 63 18.82 7.67 -14.87
CA VAL A 63 19.67 6.60 -15.43
C VAL A 63 19.12 5.99 -16.72
N GLY A 64 17.80 6.10 -16.94
CA GLY A 64 17.10 5.49 -18.08
C GLY A 64 17.67 5.86 -19.46
N LYS A 65 17.61 4.89 -20.39
CA LYS A 65 17.89 5.07 -21.82
C LYS A 65 16.79 5.93 -22.47
N GLU A 66 17.09 6.55 -23.60
CA GLU A 66 16.21 7.54 -24.25
C GLU A 66 14.75 7.10 -24.41
N GLU A 67 14.49 5.84 -24.80
CA GLU A 67 13.13 5.32 -25.00
C GLU A 67 12.36 5.03 -23.70
N THR A 68 13.06 4.80 -22.59
CA THR A 68 12.48 4.45 -21.28
C THR A 68 12.70 5.54 -20.24
N ARG A 69 13.25 6.67 -20.66
CA ARG A 69 13.53 7.79 -19.78
C ARG A 69 12.22 8.51 -19.48
N MET A 70 12.04 8.80 -18.21
CA MET A 70 10.90 9.56 -17.73
C MET A 70 10.88 10.95 -18.37
N LYS A 71 9.75 11.31 -18.96
CA LYS A 71 9.50 12.64 -19.54
C LYS A 71 8.82 13.54 -18.51
N ALA A 72 8.76 14.84 -18.79
CA ALA A 72 8.05 15.80 -17.94
C ALA A 72 6.57 15.41 -17.72
N SER A 73 5.92 14.84 -18.73
CA SER A 73 4.55 14.33 -18.62
C SER A 73 4.42 13.17 -17.64
N ASP A 74 5.40 12.28 -17.56
CA ASP A 74 5.40 11.15 -16.63
C ASP A 74 5.59 11.64 -15.19
N VAL A 75 6.46 12.64 -14.99
CA VAL A 75 6.63 13.31 -13.69
C VAL A 75 5.33 13.97 -13.24
N GLN A 76 4.62 14.63 -14.16
CA GLN A 76 3.30 15.21 -13.84
C GLN A 76 2.29 14.13 -13.46
N ALA A 77 2.25 13.01 -14.19
CA ALA A 77 1.38 11.89 -13.87
C ALA A 77 1.71 11.27 -12.50
N LEU A 78 3.00 11.19 -12.11
CA LEU A 78 3.41 10.76 -10.78
C LEU A 78 2.93 11.74 -9.70
N LEU A 79 3.03 13.05 -9.92
CA LEU A 79 2.53 14.06 -8.98
C LEU A 79 1.01 13.96 -8.80
N ASP A 80 0.27 13.80 -9.89
CA ASP A 80 -1.19 13.67 -9.85
C ASP A 80 -1.60 12.38 -9.12
N THR A 81 -0.91 11.28 -9.40
CA THR A 81 -1.12 9.99 -8.72
C THR A 81 -0.78 10.09 -7.23
N GLN A 82 0.31 10.77 -6.87
CA GLN A 82 0.66 10.99 -5.47
C GLN A 82 -0.44 11.75 -4.72
N ASN A 83 -1.01 12.79 -5.34
CA ASN A 83 -2.10 13.55 -4.75
C ASN A 83 -3.38 12.73 -4.61
N LEU A 84 -3.68 11.86 -5.58
CA LEU A 84 -4.78 10.91 -5.47
C LEU A 84 -4.57 9.94 -4.30
N LEU A 85 -3.36 9.36 -4.17
CA LEU A 85 -3.03 8.41 -3.11
C LEU A 85 -3.05 9.07 -1.73
N ARG A 86 -2.69 10.35 -1.61
CA ARG A 86 -2.80 11.12 -0.35
C ARG A 86 -4.24 11.22 0.17
N ALA A 87 -5.25 11.08 -0.68
CA ALA A 87 -6.64 11.03 -0.24
C ALA A 87 -6.99 9.76 0.55
N GLN A 88 -6.20 8.69 0.39
CA GLN A 88 -6.41 7.39 1.03
C GLN A 88 -5.30 7.03 2.03
N ILE A 89 -4.10 7.60 1.85
CA ILE A 89 -2.89 7.26 2.59
C ILE A 89 -2.28 8.55 3.11
N THR A 90 -2.40 8.77 4.43
CA THR A 90 -1.90 9.97 5.09
C THR A 90 -0.42 10.19 4.81
N ASN A 91 -0.07 11.41 4.39
CA ASN A 91 1.31 11.84 4.10
C ASN A 91 2.05 11.03 3.03
N PHE A 92 1.33 10.31 2.15
CA PHE A 92 1.96 9.53 1.09
C PHE A 92 2.83 10.39 0.17
N THR A 93 4.05 9.92 -0.10
CA THR A 93 4.99 10.54 -1.04
C THR A 93 5.82 9.43 -1.70
N PHE A 94 6.06 9.52 -3.00
CA PHE A 94 6.99 8.63 -3.68
C PHE A 94 8.42 8.90 -3.20
N ASN A 95 9.17 7.84 -2.94
CA ASN A 95 10.59 7.95 -2.60
C ASN A 95 11.42 7.77 -3.87
N LEU A 96 12.22 8.77 -4.21
CA LEU A 96 12.94 8.81 -5.49
C LEU A 96 14.42 8.45 -5.30
N GLY A 97 14.84 7.32 -5.86
CA GLY A 97 16.23 6.94 -6.03
C GLY A 97 16.79 7.52 -7.32
N PHE A 98 17.68 8.50 -7.23
CA PHE A 98 18.27 9.16 -8.39
C PHE A 98 19.80 9.09 -8.44
N SER A 99 20.35 9.10 -9.65
CA SER A 99 21.80 9.16 -9.85
C SER A 99 22.23 10.51 -10.41
N GLY A 100 22.90 11.32 -9.57
CA GLY A 100 23.41 12.64 -9.96
C GLY A 100 24.39 12.59 -11.14
N LYS A 101 25.09 11.47 -11.35
CA LYS A 101 25.99 11.25 -12.50
C LYS A 101 25.30 11.47 -13.85
N PHE A 102 24.01 11.15 -13.93
CA PHE A 102 23.24 11.19 -15.18
C PHE A 102 22.27 12.38 -15.27
N TYR A 103 22.27 13.28 -14.28
CA TYR A 103 21.33 14.41 -14.23
C TYR A 103 21.34 15.29 -15.50
N HIS A 104 22.52 15.50 -16.11
CA HIS A 104 22.67 16.29 -17.35
C HIS A 104 22.54 15.48 -18.65
N THR A 105 22.10 14.23 -18.57
CA THR A 105 21.96 13.36 -19.75
C THR A 105 20.56 13.39 -20.37
N GLY A 106 19.68 14.23 -19.84
CA GLY A 106 18.32 14.44 -20.35
C GLY A 106 18.29 14.97 -21.79
N THR A 107 17.17 14.72 -22.45
CA THR A 107 16.85 15.23 -23.79
C THR A 107 15.95 16.47 -23.66
N ILE A 108 15.80 17.25 -24.74
CA ILE A 108 14.97 18.48 -24.75
C ILE A 108 13.46 18.15 -24.61
N GLU A 109 13.06 16.93 -25.00
CA GLU A 109 11.69 16.40 -24.89
C GLU A 109 11.32 15.91 -23.49
#